data_AF-A0AAQ0D7A3-F1
#
_entry.id   AF-A0AAQ0D7A3-F1
#
_cell.length_a   1.000
_cell.length_b   1.000
_cell.length_c   1.000
_cell.angle_alpha   90.00
_cell.angle_beta   90.00
_cell.angle_gamma   90.00
#
_symmetry.space_group_name_H-M   'P 1'
#
loop_
_entity.id
_entity.type
_entity.pdbx_description
1 polymer ?
#
loop_
_entity_poly.entity_id
_entity_poly.type
_entity_poly.pdbx_seq_one_letter_code
_entity_poly.pdbx_strand_id
1 'polypeptide(L)'
;MKIKNLKNKDNLLKPNETFKLIIDGKEAEMVEFANDKRYIDGTSFSPRITVSLDIAYQIKDNPKSYRLQIRDKKILKDKMYEYDITPDISKIN
;
A
#
# COMPACT_ATOMS: atom_id res chain seq x y z
N MET A 1 4.07 6.92 1.94
CA MET A 1 4.58 5.89 2.89
C MET A 1 6.11 5.77 2.75
N LYS A 2 6.85 5.32 3.79
CA LYS A 2 8.29 5.01 3.68
C LYS A 2 8.56 3.53 3.90
N ILE A 3 9.37 2.92 3.04
CA ILE A 3 9.79 1.51 3.16
C ILE A 3 11.32 1.46 3.15
N LYS A 4 11.89 0.65 4.04
CA LYS A 4 13.34 0.43 4.12
C LYS A 4 13.66 -1.03 3.86
N ASN A 5 14.51 -1.31 2.86
CA ASN A 5 15.05 -2.65 2.67
C ASN A 5 16.22 -2.86 3.64
N LEU A 6 15.99 -3.58 4.73
CA LEU A 6 17.03 -3.91 5.71
C LEU A 6 17.93 -5.09 5.30
N LYS A 7 17.61 -5.77 4.19
CA LYS A 7 18.37 -6.94 3.73
C LYS A 7 19.63 -6.49 2.98
N ASN A 8 20.64 -7.37 2.97
CA ASN A 8 21.84 -7.22 2.13
C ASN A 8 21.63 -7.74 0.69
N LYS A 9 20.38 -7.90 0.26
CA LYS A 9 20.00 -8.33 -1.09
C LYS A 9 18.74 -7.63 -1.54
N ASP A 10 18.51 -7.66 -2.85
CA ASP A 10 17.28 -7.23 -3.47
C ASP A 10 16.06 -7.88 -2.81
N ASN A 11 15.05 -7.08 -2.54
CA ASN A 11 13.82 -7.54 -1.91
C ASN A 11 12.63 -7.26 -2.82
N LEU A 12 12.10 -8.32 -3.41
CA LEU A 12 10.89 -8.27 -4.22
C LEU A 12 9.69 -7.93 -3.34
N LEU A 13 8.95 -6.90 -3.75
CA LEU A 13 7.68 -6.48 -3.22
C LEU A 13 6.61 -6.66 -4.30
N LYS A 14 5.43 -7.14 -3.91
CA LYS A 14 4.22 -7.13 -4.75
C LYS A 14 3.18 -6.20 -4.13
N PRO A 15 3.12 -4.92 -4.55
CA PRO A 15 2.29 -3.92 -3.90
C PRO A 15 0.81 -4.30 -3.76
N ASN A 16 0.19 -4.82 -4.81
CA ASN A 16 -1.22 -5.25 -4.80
C ASN A 16 -1.53 -6.39 -3.80
N GLU A 17 -0.55 -7.23 -3.49
CA GLU A 17 -0.68 -8.30 -2.50
C GLU A 17 -0.35 -7.81 -1.07
N THR A 18 0.50 -6.79 -0.95
CA THR A 18 1.00 -6.28 0.33
C THR A 18 0.13 -5.17 0.89
N PHE A 19 -0.30 -4.22 0.07
CA PHE A 19 -1.07 -3.04 0.49
C PHE A 19 -2.46 -3.12 -0.10
N LYS A 20 -3.47 -3.18 0.77
CA LYS A 20 -4.88 -3.16 0.37
C LYS A 20 -5.58 -2.05 1.09
N LEU A 21 -6.30 -1.20 0.36
CA LEU A 21 -7.24 -0.27 0.95
C LEU A 21 -8.62 -0.91 0.93
N ILE A 22 -9.25 -1.00 2.10
CA ILE A 22 -10.63 -1.42 2.27
C ILE A 22 -11.47 -0.17 2.44
N ILE A 23 -12.47 -0.02 1.60
CA ILE A 23 -13.42 1.10 1.58
C ILE A 23 -14.81 0.52 1.80
N ASP A 24 -15.46 0.88 2.92
CA ASP A 24 -16.78 0.36 3.29
C ASP A 24 -16.90 -1.18 3.17
N GLY A 25 -15.85 -1.88 3.59
CA GLY A 25 -15.76 -3.34 3.57
C GLY A 25 -15.37 -3.97 2.23
N LYS A 26 -15.10 -3.18 1.19
CA LYS A 26 -14.68 -3.68 -0.14
C LYS A 26 -13.24 -3.27 -0.47
N GLU A 27 -12.51 -4.14 -1.15
CA GLU A 27 -11.16 -3.83 -1.63
C GLU A 27 -11.22 -2.76 -2.73
N ALA A 28 -10.45 -1.68 -2.57
CA ALA A 28 -10.27 -0.65 -3.57
C ALA A 28 -9.18 -1.06 -4.57
N GLU A 29 -9.35 -0.66 -5.83
CA GLU A 29 -8.38 -0.92 -6.88
C GLU A 29 -7.17 0.01 -6.71
N MET A 30 -5.98 -0.56 -6.61
CA MET A 30 -4.72 0.20 -6.69
C MET A 30 -4.49 0.60 -8.14
N VAL A 31 -4.36 1.90 -8.40
CA VAL A 31 -4.17 2.42 -9.77
C VAL A 31 -2.72 2.78 -10.05
N GLU A 32 -1.95 3.12 -9.02
CA GLU A 32 -0.53 3.44 -9.13
C GLU A 32 0.24 3.07 -7.87
N PHE A 33 1.50 2.66 -8.06
CA PHE A 33 2.46 2.48 -6.99
C PHE A 33 3.77 3.16 -7.37
N ALA A 34 4.28 4.04 -6.52
CA ALA A 34 5.49 4.82 -6.80
C ALA A 34 5.39 5.65 -8.10
N ASN A 35 4.21 6.24 -8.34
CA ASN A 35 3.90 7.05 -9.53
C ASN A 35 3.94 6.29 -10.86
N ASP A 36 3.82 4.95 -10.84
CA ASP A 36 3.74 4.14 -12.05
C ASP A 36 2.90 2.87 -11.85
N LYS A 37 1.97 2.59 -12.78
CA LYS A 37 1.15 1.37 -12.75
C LYS A 37 1.95 0.08 -12.95
N ARG A 38 3.11 0.14 -13.61
CA ARG A 38 3.95 -1.03 -13.90
C ARG A 38 4.52 -1.68 -12.64
N TYR A 39 4.60 -0.93 -11.55
CA TYR A 39 5.13 -1.44 -10.28
C TYR A 39 4.08 -2.13 -9.41
N ILE A 40 2.79 -2.06 -9.77
CA ILE A 40 1.68 -2.65 -8.99
C ILE A 40 1.84 -4.17 -8.84
N ASP A 41 2.24 -4.84 -9.93
CA ASP A 41 2.38 -6.30 -9.97
C ASP A 41 3.71 -6.80 -9.39
N GLY A 42 4.69 -5.91 -9.27
CA GLY A 42 5.99 -6.24 -8.71
C GLY A 42 7.05 -5.16 -8.87
N THR A 43 7.86 -4.99 -7.84
CA THR A 43 9.07 -4.17 -7.88
C THR A 43 10.15 -4.75 -6.96
N SER A 44 11.42 -4.35 -7.16
CA SER A 44 12.54 -4.75 -6.31
C SER A 44 13.20 -3.50 -5.72
N PHE A 45 13.53 -3.57 -4.44
CA PHE A 45 14.34 -2.54 -3.78
C PHE A 45 15.75 -3.05 -3.54
N SER A 46 16.74 -2.25 -3.94
CA SER A 46 18.14 -2.51 -3.66
C SER A 46 18.41 -2.66 -2.15
N PRO A 47 19.52 -3.31 -1.76
CA PRO A 47 19.90 -3.44 -0.37
C PRO A 47 20.05 -2.08 0.31
N ARG A 48 19.65 -2.00 1.58
CA ARG A 48 19.89 -0.85 2.48
C ARG A 48 19.34 0.50 1.99
N ILE A 49 18.45 0.50 1.01
CA ILE A 49 17.79 1.72 0.53
C ILE A 49 16.52 2.02 1.34
N THR A 50 16.25 3.30 1.52
CA THR A 50 14.95 3.79 1.98
C THR A 50 14.27 4.48 0.81
N VAL A 51 13.04 4.11 0.55
CA VAL A 51 12.22 4.72 -0.50
C VAL A 51 10.97 5.35 0.11
N SER A 52 10.69 6.57 -0.32
CA SER A 52 9.38 7.19 -0.13
C SER A 52 8.55 6.86 -1.35
N LEU A 53 7.34 6.38 -1.13
CA LEU A 53 6.46 5.89 -2.18
C LEU A 53 5.06 6.43 -1.96
N ASP A 54 4.45 6.82 -3.07
CA ASP A 54 3.04 7.17 -3.15
C ASP A 54 2.25 5.96 -3.64
N ILE A 55 1.08 5.75 -3.06
CA ILE A 55 0.17 4.67 -3.43
C ILE A 55 -1.17 5.33 -3.69
N ALA A 56 -1.69 5.15 -4.90
CA ALA A 56 -2.97 5.69 -5.30
C ALA A 56 -3.99 4.56 -5.45
N TYR A 57 -5.18 4.78 -4.89
CA TYR A 57 -6.32 3.89 -5.03
C TYR A 57 -7.46 4.62 -5.72
N GLN A 58 -8.22 3.91 -6.54
CA GLN A 58 -9.48 4.44 -7.07
C GLN A 58 -10.54 4.43 -5.97
N ILE A 59 -11.02 5.63 -5.62
CA ILE A 59 -12.16 5.81 -4.71
C ILE A 59 -13.38 6.15 -5.56
N LYS A 60 -14.49 5.45 -5.31
CA LYS A 60 -15.79 5.72 -5.94
C LYS A 60 -16.74 6.22 -4.86
N ASP A 61 -17.67 7.08 -5.26
CA ASP A 61 -18.72 7.65 -4.40
C ASP A 61 -18.16 8.47 -3.22
N ASN A 62 -18.90 8.53 -2.12
CA ASN A 62 -18.50 9.20 -0.88
C ASN A 62 -18.43 8.18 0.29
N PRO A 63 -17.31 7.47 0.43
CA PRO A 63 -17.19 6.40 1.41
C PRO A 63 -17.19 6.89 2.85
N LYS A 64 -17.71 6.06 3.75
CA LYS A 64 -17.82 6.40 5.18
C LYS A 64 -16.65 5.87 6.00
N SER A 65 -15.96 4.85 5.50
CA SER A 65 -14.88 4.18 6.23
C SER A 65 -13.76 3.76 5.29
N TYR A 66 -12.54 3.88 5.79
CA TYR A 66 -11.31 3.51 5.11
C TYR A 66 -10.43 2.72 6.07
N ARG A 67 -9.87 1.62 5.60
CA ARG A 67 -8.92 0.82 6.36
C ARG A 67 -7.78 0.35 5.47
N LEU A 68 -6.55 0.68 5.82
CA LEU A 68 -5.36 0.17 5.15
C LEU A 68 -4.94 -1.14 5.80
N GLN A 69 -4.92 -2.21 5.01
CA GLN A 69 -4.34 -3.50 5.37
C GLN A 69 -2.93 -3.61 4.79
N ILE A 70 -1.97 -4.00 5.62
CA ILE A 70 -0.60 -4.31 5.23
C ILE A 70 -0.33 -5.78 5.54
N ARG A 71 -0.09 -6.59 4.51
CA ARG A 71 0.20 -8.03 4.63
C ARG A 71 1.68 -8.32 4.46
N ASP A 72 2.30 -8.85 5.49
CA ASP A 72 3.69 -9.32 5.44
C ASP A 72 3.76 -10.84 5.24
N LYS A 73 3.80 -11.25 3.98
CA LYS A 73 3.88 -12.67 3.59
C LYS A 73 5.26 -13.30 3.84
N LYS A 74 6.33 -12.53 4.07
CA LYS A 74 7.70 -13.07 4.07
C LYS A 74 8.44 -13.00 5.41
N ILE A 75 8.11 -12.08 6.31
CA ILE A 75 8.91 -11.87 7.54
C ILE A 75 8.18 -12.41 8.79
N LEU A 76 6.84 -12.53 8.81
CA LEU A 76 6.09 -12.80 10.06
C LEU A 76 4.91 -13.78 10.01
N LYS A 77 4.88 -14.78 9.09
CA LYS A 77 3.81 -15.82 9.03
C LYS A 77 2.40 -15.25 8.79
N ASP A 78 2.17 -14.59 7.65
CA ASP A 78 0.85 -14.06 7.26
C ASP A 78 0.20 -13.11 8.29
N LYS A 79 1.01 -12.29 8.97
CA LYS A 79 0.45 -11.22 9.79
C LYS A 79 -0.13 -10.13 8.91
N MET A 80 -1.35 -9.73 9.25
CA MET A 80 -2.07 -8.62 8.66
C MET A 80 -2.13 -7.50 9.70
N TYR A 81 -1.63 -6.32 9.31
CA TYR A 81 -1.74 -5.11 10.10
C TYR A 81 -2.85 -4.26 9.51
N GLU A 82 -3.74 -3.76 10.36
CA GLU A 82 -4.87 -2.93 9.94
C GLU A 82 -4.79 -1.56 10.59
N TYR A 83 -5.04 -0.52 9.79
CA TYR A 83 -5.06 0.87 10.23
C TYR A 83 -6.35 1.50 9.70
N ASP A 84 -7.23 1.94 10.61
CA ASP A 84 -8.36 2.77 10.22
C ASP A 84 -7.84 4.15 9.81
N ILE A 85 -8.30 4.64 8.67
CA ILE A 85 -7.90 5.93 8.10
C ILE A 85 -9.08 6.88 8.21
N THR A 86 -8.87 8.00 8.88
CA THR A 86 -9.79 9.13 8.81
C THR A 86 -9.35 10.02 7.67
N PRO A 87 -10.10 10.09 6.55
CA PRO A 87 -9.76 11.01 5.48
C PRO A 87 -9.87 12.45 5.97
N ASP A 88 -8.88 13.28 5.65
CA ASP A 88 -9.01 14.73 5.80
C ASP A 88 -9.82 15.28 4.62
N ILE A 89 -11.14 15.09 4.70
CA ILE A 89 -12.12 15.55 3.70
C ILE A 89 -12.48 17.02 3.85
N SER A 90 -11.77 17.78 4.69
CA SER A 90 -12.06 19.20 5.00
C SER A 90 -12.04 20.15 3.80
N LYS A 91 -11.69 19.67 2.59
CA LYS A 91 -11.54 20.47 1.37
C LYS A 91 -12.35 20.00 0.16
N ILE A 92 -13.22 18.99 0.30
CA ILE A 92 -14.11 18.60 -0.81
C ILE A 92 -15.38 19.45 -0.72
N ASN A 93 -15.32 20.66 -1.30
CA ASN A 93 -16.49 21.49 -1.63
C ASN A 93 -16.76 21.42 -3.13
#